data_AF-A0A7Y2UWP6-F1
#
_entry.id   AF-A0A7Y2UWP6-F1
#
_cell.length_a   1.000
_cell.length_b   1.000
_cell.length_c   1.000
_cell.angle_alpha   90.00
_cell.angle_beta   90.00
_cell.angle_gamma   90.00
#
_symmetry.space_group_name_H-M   'P 1'
#
loop_
_entity.id
_entity.type
_entity.pdbx_description
1 polymer ?
#
loop_
_entity_poly.entity_id
_entity_poly.type
_entity_poly.pdbx_seq_one_letter_code
_entity_poly.pdbx_strand_id
1 'polypeptide(L)'
;MKRNLITSLLLCSLFVLQAQEKHLTISGKVSTMDTPLVNAEVSSEKSGETVKTDVNGKYELKTSAGDLVTFSYPGLSDMEIVVEDVSSILNIKMNAAVNVLDEVVLEKTKIKSQAQLRMEYNSNKNLLKTAFGILDKDITNFSVRIIDKSQLLFGTIDLASAIQYRFPGVRVERLAQSFNKPTIYLRGASQGLFPAIYDVDGLILNEFPDFIMVENVERIGILSGLGLVTKYGGNGNGGVIVINTKGGNTYRDPRTGGPFDQALLRNNIYEGNALSKEQASKNVPTYLKELYATNSEREAVDLYKEQSSRYTSSMYYFLDVFGYFAAKWNNISLADQIIEDHWYLFK
;
A
#
# COMPACT_ATOMS: atom_id res chain seq x y z
N MET A 1 33.83 60.98 -32.65
CA MET A 1 33.83 60.94 -31.17
C MET A 1 32.62 60.21 -30.57
N LYS A 2 31.42 60.20 -31.18
CA LYS A 2 30.23 59.52 -30.61
C LYS A 2 30.28 57.98 -30.60
N ARG A 3 31.04 57.34 -31.51
CA ARG A 3 31.16 55.87 -31.60
C ARG A 3 32.06 55.25 -30.53
N ASN A 4 33.03 56.01 -30.00
CA ASN A 4 33.95 55.55 -28.95
C ASN A 4 33.38 55.77 -27.54
N LEU A 5 32.35 56.62 -27.41
CA LEU A 5 31.68 56.87 -26.13
C LEU A 5 30.72 55.71 -25.76
N ILE A 6 30.06 55.12 -26.76
CA ILE A 6 29.13 53.99 -26.56
C ILE A 6 29.89 52.72 -26.19
N THR A 7 31.07 52.47 -26.78
CA THR A 7 31.93 51.34 -26.41
C THR A 7 32.51 51.47 -25.01
N SER A 8 32.80 52.70 -24.56
CA SER A 8 33.29 52.95 -23.20
C SER A 8 32.19 52.77 -22.14
N LEU A 9 30.94 53.09 -22.48
CA LEU A 9 29.79 52.91 -21.57
C LEU A 9 29.38 51.44 -21.45
N LEU A 10 29.51 50.65 -22.53
CA LEU A 10 29.24 49.20 -22.54
C LEU A 10 30.30 48.39 -21.77
N LEU A 11 31.56 48.87 -21.75
CA LEU A 11 32.64 48.23 -21.00
C LEU A 11 32.55 48.49 -19.48
N CYS A 12 31.90 49.58 -19.07
CA CYS A 12 31.68 49.93 -17.67
C CYS A 12 30.51 49.16 -17.03
N SER A 13 29.51 48.76 -17.82
CA SER A 13 28.41 47.90 -17.33
C SER A 13 28.80 46.45 -17.06
N LEU A 14 29.93 45.98 -17.63
CA LEU A 14 30.45 44.62 -17.40
C LEU A 14 31.20 44.48 -16.07
N PHE A 15 31.56 45.58 -15.40
CA PHE A 15 32.26 45.55 -14.11
C PHE A 15 31.36 45.63 -12.88
N VAL A 16 30.05 45.88 -13.04
CA VAL A 16 29.12 46.05 -11.91
C VAL A 16 28.38 44.75 -11.53
N LEU A 17 28.71 43.62 -12.18
CA LEU A 17 28.08 42.30 -11.93
C LEU A 17 28.94 41.35 -11.08
N GLN A 18 30.00 41.82 -10.44
CA GLN A 18 30.57 41.09 -9.31
C GLN A 18 29.68 41.40 -8.10
N ALA A 19 28.63 40.63 -7.91
CA ALA A 19 27.92 40.59 -6.63
C ALA A 19 28.97 40.38 -5.54
N GLN A 20 29.11 41.34 -4.62
CA GLN A 20 29.92 41.14 -3.43
C GLN A 20 29.21 40.08 -2.60
N GLU A 21 29.58 38.81 -2.78
CA GLU A 21 29.29 37.79 -1.78
C GLU A 21 30.04 38.19 -0.51
N LYS A 22 29.29 38.75 0.43
CA LYS A 22 29.80 39.05 1.76
C LYS A 22 30.01 37.71 2.46
N HIS A 23 31.20 37.15 2.32
CA HIS A 23 31.58 35.93 3.02
C HIS A 23 31.57 36.20 4.53
N LEU A 24 30.72 35.47 5.24
CA LEU A 24 30.62 35.41 6.70
C LEU A 24 31.39 34.18 7.16
N THR A 25 32.32 34.34 8.09
CA THR A 25 32.94 33.19 8.75
C THR A 25 32.17 32.86 10.00
N ILE A 26 31.63 31.64 10.08
CA ILE A 26 31.01 31.10 11.29
C ILE A 26 31.98 30.15 11.96
N SER A 27 32.03 30.18 13.28
CA SER A 27 32.86 29.29 14.08
C SER A 27 32.05 28.68 15.20
N GLY A 28 32.47 27.55 15.74
CA GLY A 28 31.72 26.95 16.84
C GLY A 28 32.25 25.60 17.25
N LYS A 29 31.50 24.93 18.13
CA LYS A 29 31.80 23.60 18.62
C LYS A 29 30.64 22.65 18.35
N VAL A 30 30.94 21.48 17.79
CA VAL A 30 30.00 20.37 17.62
C VAL A 30 30.25 19.34 18.72
N SER A 31 29.19 18.92 19.40
CA SER A 31 29.24 17.95 20.50
C SER A 31 28.05 17.02 20.45
N THR A 32 28.15 15.86 21.10
CA THR A 32 27.00 15.04 21.46
C THR A 32 26.95 14.94 22.97
N MET A 33 25.78 15.21 23.57
CA MET A 33 25.65 15.39 25.03
C MET A 33 26.64 16.44 25.57
N ASP A 34 27.76 15.99 26.14
CA ASP A 34 28.87 16.82 26.67
C ASP A 34 30.26 16.40 26.12
N THR A 35 30.32 15.50 25.14
CA THR A 35 31.58 15.10 24.48
C THR A 35 31.78 15.84 23.16
N PRO A 36 32.97 16.42 22.90
CA PRO A 36 33.28 17.01 21.61
C PRO A 36 33.32 15.94 20.50
N LEU A 37 32.73 16.25 19.35
CA LEU A 37 32.76 15.36 18.19
C LEU A 37 33.95 15.72 17.31
N VAL A 38 34.89 14.80 17.16
CA VAL A 38 36.07 14.93 16.29
C VAL A 38 35.74 14.39 14.92
N ASN A 39 36.12 15.10 13.85
CA ASN A 39 35.81 14.76 12.45
C ASN A 39 34.31 14.77 12.10
N ALA A 40 33.48 15.54 12.80
CA ALA A 40 32.15 15.87 12.32
C ALA A 40 32.26 16.76 11.09
N GLU A 41 31.47 16.46 10.08
CA GLU A 41 31.44 17.18 8.81
C GLU A 41 30.50 18.36 8.93
N VAL A 42 30.98 19.54 8.54
CA VAL A 42 30.19 20.77 8.48
C VAL A 42 30.27 21.30 7.06
N SER A 43 29.14 21.29 6.35
CA SER A 43 29.07 21.68 4.94
C SER A 43 28.10 22.83 4.75
N SER A 44 28.47 23.76 3.87
CA SER A 44 27.60 24.82 3.40
C SER A 44 27.07 24.49 2.01
N GLU A 45 25.75 24.63 1.82
CA GLU A 45 25.13 24.35 0.51
C GLU A 45 25.43 25.44 -0.53
N LYS A 46 25.40 26.73 -0.14
CA LYS A 46 25.65 27.84 -1.08
C LYS A 46 27.13 28.09 -1.35
N SER A 47 28.00 28.04 -0.33
CA SER A 47 29.44 28.27 -0.52
C SER A 47 30.14 27.03 -1.08
N GLY A 48 29.55 25.85 -0.89
CA GLY A 48 30.13 24.57 -1.28
C GLY A 48 31.38 24.20 -0.46
N GLU A 49 31.68 24.95 0.61
CA GLU A 49 32.79 24.66 1.51
C GLU A 49 32.38 23.58 2.52
N THR A 50 33.27 22.60 2.71
CA THR A 50 33.12 21.54 3.71
C THR A 50 34.34 21.52 4.60
N VAL A 51 34.12 21.59 5.90
CA VAL A 51 35.16 21.53 6.93
C VAL A 51 34.88 20.38 7.90
N LYS A 52 35.92 19.92 8.59
CA LYS A 52 35.79 18.89 9.63
C LYS A 52 36.20 19.45 10.98
N THR A 53 35.50 19.03 12.03
CA THR A 53 35.81 19.47 13.39
C THR A 53 37.14 18.92 13.90
N ASP A 54 37.84 19.71 14.71
CA ASP A 54 39.12 19.36 15.33
C ASP A 54 38.98 18.39 16.53
N VAL A 55 40.11 18.08 17.20
CA VAL A 55 40.16 17.21 18.39
C VAL A 55 39.33 17.72 19.58
N ASN A 56 38.97 19.01 19.59
CA ASN A 56 38.14 19.66 20.60
C ASN A 56 36.71 19.89 20.10
N GLY A 57 36.35 19.37 18.93
CA GLY A 57 35.06 19.53 18.27
C GLY A 57 34.83 20.91 17.66
N LYS A 58 35.88 21.74 17.51
CA LYS A 58 35.76 23.09 16.95
C LYS A 58 35.80 23.08 15.42
N TYR A 59 35.08 24.00 14.80
CA TYR A 59 35.10 24.23 13.35
C TYR A 59 35.09 25.73 13.04
N GLU A 60 35.51 26.06 11.82
CA GLU A 60 35.44 27.38 11.22
C GLU A 60 35.08 27.20 9.74
N LEU A 61 34.00 27.82 9.28
CA LEU A 61 33.43 27.66 7.94
C LEU A 61 33.12 29.04 7.35
N LYS A 62 33.46 29.27 6.07
CA LYS A 62 33.04 30.46 5.34
C LYS A 62 31.75 30.16 4.59
N THR A 63 30.75 30.97 4.86
CA THR A 63 29.39 30.85 4.38
C THR A 63 28.82 32.25 4.10
N SER A 64 27.54 32.36 3.81
CA SER A 64 26.84 33.62 3.58
C SER A 64 25.54 33.63 4.37
N ALA A 65 24.98 34.81 4.62
CA ALA A 65 23.70 34.88 5.31
C ALA A 65 22.57 34.25 4.46
N GLY A 66 21.68 33.53 5.14
CA GLY A 66 20.61 32.74 4.55
C GLY A 66 21.07 31.42 3.92
N ASP A 67 22.29 30.97 4.19
CA ASP A 67 22.82 29.69 3.72
C ASP A 67 22.43 28.54 4.65
N LEU A 68 22.22 27.34 4.08
CA LEU A 68 21.92 26.13 4.83
C LEU A 68 23.23 25.41 5.14
N VAL A 69 23.55 25.31 6.43
CA VAL A 69 24.74 24.60 6.91
C VAL A 69 24.31 23.29 7.54
N THR A 70 24.84 22.18 7.01
CA THR A 70 24.56 20.82 7.43
C THR A 70 25.70 20.27 8.27
N PHE A 71 25.35 19.69 9.41
CA PHE A 71 26.27 19.01 10.33
C PHE A 71 25.99 17.51 10.30
N SER A 72 26.99 16.71 9.94
CA SER A 72 26.86 15.25 9.83
C SER A 72 27.95 14.50 10.60
N TYR A 73 27.59 13.37 11.20
CA TYR A 73 28.51 12.47 11.87
C TYR A 73 27.99 11.03 11.84
N PRO A 74 28.83 10.01 11.57
CA PRO A 74 28.39 8.62 11.50
C PRO A 74 27.65 8.17 12.77
N GLY A 75 26.39 7.76 12.63
CA GLY A 75 25.55 7.26 13.72
C GLY A 75 24.78 8.33 14.50
N LEU A 76 24.86 9.60 14.12
CA LEU A 76 24.06 10.70 14.68
C LEU A 76 23.09 11.24 13.62
N SER A 77 22.02 11.90 14.06
CA SER A 77 21.09 12.58 13.13
C SER A 77 21.76 13.83 12.57
N ASP A 78 21.72 13.98 11.25
CA ASP A 78 22.17 15.20 10.59
C ASP A 78 21.33 16.40 11.07
N MET A 79 22.00 17.54 11.23
CA MET A 79 21.36 18.78 11.68
C MET A 79 21.60 19.88 10.66
N GLU A 80 20.54 20.55 10.24
CA GLU A 80 20.60 21.63 9.26
C GLU A 80 20.18 22.94 9.91
N ILE A 81 20.99 23.99 9.74
CA ILE A 81 20.72 25.32 10.29
C ILE A 81 20.92 26.38 9.22
N VAL A 82 19.96 27.30 9.13
CA VAL A 82 20.09 28.49 8.29
C VAL A 82 20.93 29.54 9.02
N VAL A 83 21.99 30.03 8.38
CA VAL A 83 22.91 31.02 8.95
C VAL A 83 22.31 32.41 8.87
N GLU A 84 22.11 33.07 10.00
CA GLU A 84 21.66 34.47 10.05
C GLU A 84 22.84 35.47 10.00
N ASP A 85 22.58 36.70 9.58
CA ASP A 85 23.58 37.78 9.38
C ASP A 85 24.43 38.13 10.64
N VAL A 86 23.97 37.74 11.84
CA VAL A 86 24.60 38.02 13.14
C VAL A 86 25.27 36.80 13.79
N SER A 87 25.20 35.63 13.14
CA SER A 87 25.64 34.36 13.74
C SER A 87 27.13 34.11 13.56
N SER A 88 27.99 34.73 14.38
CA SER A 88 29.44 34.50 14.34
C SER A 88 29.89 33.23 15.11
N ILE A 89 29.11 32.81 16.11
CA ILE A 89 29.39 31.62 16.93
C ILE A 89 28.18 30.70 16.92
N LEU A 90 28.34 29.46 16.44
CA LEU A 90 27.27 28.48 16.33
C LEU A 90 27.68 27.13 16.94
N ASN A 91 27.25 26.88 18.17
CA ASN A 91 27.53 25.64 18.88
C ASN A 91 26.40 24.62 18.70
N ILE A 92 26.74 23.43 18.24
CA ILE A 92 25.78 22.39 17.85
C ILE A 92 25.86 21.20 18.80
N LYS A 93 24.70 20.72 19.23
CA LYS A 93 24.54 19.46 19.96
C LYS A 93 23.80 18.46 19.08
N MET A 94 24.54 17.48 18.55
CA MET A 94 23.98 16.42 17.70
C MET A 94 23.41 15.30 18.57
N ASN A 95 22.24 14.80 18.16
CA ASN A 95 21.53 13.72 18.84
C ASN A 95 21.79 12.38 18.13
N ALA A 96 21.68 11.27 18.86
CA ALA A 96 21.78 9.94 18.29
C ALA A 96 20.72 9.71 17.21
N ALA A 97 21.12 9.13 16.08
CA ALA A 97 20.18 8.73 15.04
C ALA A 97 19.30 7.60 15.58
N VAL A 98 18.03 7.89 15.84
CA VAL A 98 17.03 6.84 16.08
C VAL A 98 16.64 6.29 14.72
N ASN A 99 17.33 5.25 14.29
CA ASN A 99 16.94 4.48 13.11
C ASN A 99 15.63 3.74 13.42
N VAL A 100 14.50 4.37 13.10
CA VAL A 100 13.26 3.62 12.89
C VAL A 100 13.44 2.90 11.56
N LEU A 101 13.92 1.65 11.64
CA LEU A 101 13.96 0.78 10.48
C LEU A 101 12.52 0.58 10.00
N ASP A 102 12.23 0.92 8.75
CA ASP A 102 11.00 0.47 8.11
C ASP A 102 10.97 -1.05 8.23
N GLU A 103 9.92 -1.57 8.86
CA GLU A 103 9.68 -2.99 8.94
C GLU A 103 9.55 -3.51 7.51
N VAL A 104 10.58 -4.23 7.02
CA VAL A 104 10.43 -5.04 5.82
C VAL A 104 9.47 -6.16 6.20
N VAL A 105 8.18 -5.93 5.96
CA VAL A 105 7.17 -6.97 5.99
C VAL A 105 7.55 -7.93 4.88
N LEU A 106 8.31 -8.97 5.23
CA LEU A 106 8.38 -10.17 4.43
C LEU A 106 6.95 -10.68 4.34
N GLU A 107 6.26 -10.38 3.24
CA GLU A 107 5.05 -11.09 2.87
C GLU A 107 5.45 -12.54 2.64
N LYS A 108 5.53 -13.33 3.72
CA LYS A 108 5.33 -14.77 3.63
C LYS A 108 4.11 -14.92 2.75
N THR A 109 4.25 -15.61 1.61
CA THR A 109 3.11 -16.05 0.81
C THR A 109 2.23 -16.89 1.72
N LYS A 110 1.31 -16.24 2.43
CA LYS A 110 0.35 -16.90 3.30
C LYS A 110 -0.52 -17.67 2.32
N ILE A 111 -0.27 -18.98 2.23
CA ILE A 111 -1.20 -19.90 1.56
C ILE A 111 -2.55 -19.64 2.21
N LYS A 112 -3.44 -19.03 1.43
CA LYS A 112 -4.75 -18.60 1.91
C LYS A 112 -5.56 -19.84 2.25
N SER A 113 -6.26 -19.78 3.38
CA SER A 113 -7.25 -20.80 3.70
C SER A 113 -8.35 -20.84 2.63
N GLN A 114 -9.02 -21.98 2.50
CA GLN A 114 -10.16 -22.11 1.59
C GLN A 114 -11.27 -21.07 1.89
N ALA A 115 -11.44 -20.71 3.16
CA ALA A 115 -12.35 -19.65 3.56
C ALA A 115 -11.93 -18.27 3.01
N GLN A 116 -10.64 -17.94 3.04
CA GLN A 116 -10.12 -16.69 2.48
C GLN A 116 -10.24 -16.65 0.96
N LEU A 117 -9.83 -17.71 0.26
CA LEU A 117 -9.99 -17.82 -1.19
C LEU A 117 -11.46 -17.68 -1.61
N ARG A 118 -12.38 -18.22 -0.80
CA ARG A 118 -13.82 -18.10 -1.04
C ARG A 118 -14.31 -16.65 -0.98
N MET A 119 -13.78 -15.85 -0.06
CA MET A 119 -14.13 -14.43 0.03
C MET A 119 -13.64 -13.66 -1.20
N GLU A 120 -12.49 -14.04 -1.73
CA GLU A 120 -11.87 -13.36 -2.87
C GLU A 120 -12.36 -13.87 -4.23
N TYR A 121 -13.06 -14.99 -4.29
CA TYR A 121 -13.40 -15.69 -5.55
C TYR A 121 -14.06 -14.79 -6.62
N ASN A 122 -14.98 -13.91 -6.21
CA ASN A 122 -15.67 -13.02 -7.14
C ASN A 122 -14.77 -11.88 -7.65
N SER A 123 -13.84 -11.40 -6.81
CA SER A 123 -12.93 -10.30 -7.15
C SER A 123 -11.66 -10.78 -7.85
N ASN A 124 -11.19 -11.98 -7.52
CA ASN A 124 -9.96 -12.56 -8.05
C ASN A 124 -10.27 -13.58 -9.15
N LYS A 125 -9.94 -13.19 -10.39
CA LYS A 125 -10.14 -14.00 -11.60
C LYS A 125 -9.17 -15.17 -11.72
N ASN A 126 -8.08 -15.18 -10.94
CA ASN A 126 -7.10 -16.26 -10.90
C ASN A 126 -7.53 -17.44 -10.01
N LEU A 127 -8.67 -17.31 -9.33
CA LEU A 127 -9.25 -18.39 -8.53
C LEU A 127 -10.16 -19.29 -9.37
N LEU A 128 -10.06 -20.60 -9.13
CA LEU A 128 -10.82 -21.62 -9.85
C LEU A 128 -11.36 -22.64 -8.86
N LYS A 129 -12.68 -22.83 -8.79
CA LYS A 129 -13.28 -23.81 -7.90
C LYS A 129 -13.28 -25.17 -8.57
N THR A 130 -12.62 -26.13 -7.94
CA THR A 130 -12.57 -27.53 -8.35
C THR A 130 -13.35 -28.41 -7.38
N ALA A 131 -13.55 -29.68 -7.73
CA ALA A 131 -14.10 -30.73 -6.87
C ALA A 131 -13.35 -30.86 -5.53
N PHE A 132 -12.09 -30.43 -5.48
CA PHE A 132 -11.23 -30.55 -4.30
C PHE A 132 -10.99 -29.22 -3.57
N GLY A 133 -11.76 -28.18 -3.91
CA GLY A 133 -11.65 -26.83 -3.34
C GLY A 133 -11.20 -25.79 -4.36
N ILE A 134 -10.99 -24.56 -3.88
CA ILE A 134 -10.55 -23.43 -4.68
C ILE A 134 -9.05 -23.52 -4.89
N LEU A 135 -8.66 -23.55 -6.16
CA LEU A 135 -7.30 -23.47 -6.64
C LEU A 135 -6.96 -22.01 -6.96
N ASP A 136 -5.79 -21.58 -6.52
CA ASP A 136 -5.21 -20.29 -6.85
C ASP A 136 -4.13 -20.48 -7.92
N LYS A 137 -4.33 -19.86 -9.09
CA LYS A 137 -3.39 -19.90 -10.20
C LYS A 137 -2.05 -19.21 -9.86
N ASP A 138 -2.05 -18.19 -9.01
CA ASP A 138 -0.85 -17.37 -8.76
C ASP A 138 0.14 -18.04 -7.82
N ILE A 139 -0.32 -19.04 -7.04
CA ILE A 139 0.48 -19.75 -6.04
C ILE A 139 0.89 -21.16 -6.53
N THR A 140 0.20 -21.70 -7.54
CA THR A 140 0.51 -23.04 -8.03
C THR A 140 1.73 -23.08 -8.94
N ASN A 141 2.60 -24.07 -8.73
CA ASN A 141 3.81 -24.29 -9.55
C ASN A 141 3.50 -24.95 -10.91
N PHE A 142 2.22 -25.15 -11.25
CA PHE A 142 1.79 -25.86 -12.44
C PHE A 142 1.04 -24.93 -13.41
N SER A 143 1.03 -25.29 -14.70
CA SER A 143 0.33 -24.48 -15.70
C SER A 143 -1.20 -24.60 -15.53
N VAL A 144 -1.80 -23.48 -15.13
CA VAL A 144 -3.25 -23.26 -15.09
C VAL A 144 -3.62 -22.13 -16.03
N ARG A 145 -4.58 -22.39 -16.91
CA ARG A 145 -5.12 -21.37 -17.82
C ARG A 145 -6.57 -21.13 -17.44
N ILE A 146 -6.96 -19.86 -17.28
CA ILE A 146 -8.31 -19.47 -16.91
C ILE A 146 -8.83 -18.53 -17.99
N ILE A 147 -10.05 -18.78 -18.47
CA ILE A 147 -10.83 -17.90 -19.33
C ILE A 147 -11.97 -17.35 -18.48
N ASP A 148 -11.94 -16.05 -18.20
CA ASP A 148 -13.03 -15.36 -17.50
C ASP A 148 -14.24 -15.15 -18.41
N LYS A 149 -15.45 -15.00 -17.85
CA LYS A 149 -16.67 -14.69 -18.62
C LYS A 149 -16.51 -13.51 -19.57
N SER A 150 -15.71 -12.50 -19.22
CA SER A 150 -15.50 -11.34 -20.09
C SER A 150 -14.72 -11.66 -21.37
N GLN A 151 -14.09 -12.84 -21.42
CA GLN A 151 -13.29 -13.32 -22.53
C GLN A 151 -13.97 -14.46 -23.30
N LEU A 152 -15.16 -14.90 -22.88
CA LEU A 152 -15.95 -15.89 -23.59
C LEU A 152 -16.72 -15.22 -24.72
N LEU A 153 -16.72 -15.87 -25.89
CA LEU A 153 -17.44 -15.40 -27.06
C LEU A 153 -18.80 -16.09 -27.09
N PHE A 154 -19.88 -15.34 -26.87
CA PHE A 154 -21.24 -15.90 -26.85
C PHE A 154 -21.76 -16.32 -28.24
N GLY A 155 -21.05 -15.98 -29.31
CA GLY A 155 -21.38 -16.41 -30.69
C GLY A 155 -20.87 -17.81 -31.05
N THR A 156 -20.27 -18.56 -30.11
CA THR A 156 -19.80 -19.93 -30.37
C THR A 156 -20.92 -20.95 -30.19
N ILE A 157 -20.88 -22.03 -30.96
CA ILE A 157 -21.88 -23.11 -30.91
C ILE A 157 -21.92 -23.87 -29.57
N ASP A 158 -20.78 -24.01 -28.88
CA ASP A 158 -20.67 -24.72 -27.60
C ASP A 158 -19.39 -24.32 -26.84
N LEU A 159 -19.20 -24.91 -25.65
CA LEU A 159 -18.00 -24.70 -24.82
C LEU A 159 -16.71 -25.15 -25.51
N ALA A 160 -16.73 -26.23 -26.30
CA ALA A 160 -15.54 -26.72 -26.97
C ALA A 160 -15.02 -25.70 -27.98
N SER A 161 -15.92 -25.07 -28.74
CA SER A 161 -15.59 -23.98 -29.67
C SER A 161 -15.12 -22.71 -28.96
N ALA A 162 -15.61 -22.43 -27.75
CA ALA A 162 -15.12 -21.31 -26.94
C ALA A 162 -13.66 -21.49 -26.45
N ILE A 163 -13.22 -22.75 -26.30
CA ILE A 163 -11.87 -23.11 -25.86
C ILE A 163 -10.93 -23.35 -27.05
N GLN A 164 -11.47 -23.82 -28.18
CA GLN A 164 -10.69 -24.17 -29.38
C GLN A 164 -9.82 -22.99 -29.83
N TYR A 165 -8.55 -23.27 -30.16
CA TYR A 165 -7.54 -22.30 -30.60
C TYR A 165 -7.18 -21.17 -29.63
N ARG A 166 -7.78 -21.12 -28.42
CA ARG A 166 -7.38 -20.13 -27.40
C ARG A 166 -6.02 -20.42 -26.81
N PHE A 167 -5.64 -21.70 -26.81
CA PHE A 167 -4.44 -22.15 -26.14
C PHE A 167 -3.69 -23.20 -26.95
N PRO A 168 -2.34 -23.16 -26.95
CA PRO A 168 -1.54 -24.18 -27.60
C PRO A 168 -1.72 -25.52 -26.89
N GLY A 169 -1.82 -26.60 -27.68
CA GLY A 169 -2.01 -27.96 -27.20
C GLY A 169 -3.47 -28.39 -26.99
N VAL A 170 -4.44 -27.47 -27.12
CA VAL A 170 -5.86 -27.84 -27.12
C VAL A 170 -6.26 -28.30 -28.53
N ARG A 171 -6.75 -29.54 -28.63
CA ARG A 171 -7.34 -30.09 -29.85
C ARG A 171 -8.76 -30.54 -29.58
N VAL A 172 -9.69 -30.09 -30.41
CA VAL A 172 -11.10 -30.48 -30.35
C VAL A 172 -11.39 -31.40 -31.53
N GLU A 173 -11.91 -32.58 -31.25
CA GLU A 173 -12.26 -33.59 -32.25
C GLU A 173 -13.77 -33.79 -32.28
N ARG A 174 -14.38 -33.58 -33.45
CA ARG A 174 -15.81 -33.75 -33.68
C ARG A 174 -16.02 -34.89 -34.66
N LEU A 175 -16.69 -35.94 -34.21
CA LEU A 175 -17.14 -37.02 -35.09
C LEU A 175 -18.51 -36.66 -35.66
N ALA A 176 -18.78 -37.02 -36.92
CA ALA A 176 -20.05 -36.70 -37.58
C ALA A 176 -21.28 -37.23 -36.81
N GLN A 177 -21.15 -38.39 -36.18
CA GLN A 177 -22.22 -39.04 -35.40
C GLN A 177 -22.42 -38.41 -34.01
N SER A 178 -21.44 -37.66 -33.51
CA SER A 178 -21.43 -37.06 -32.15
C SER A 178 -20.99 -35.61 -32.21
N PHE A 179 -21.50 -34.84 -33.19
CA PHE A 179 -21.04 -33.47 -33.43
C PHE A 179 -21.20 -32.56 -32.20
N ASN A 180 -22.29 -32.75 -31.44
CA ASN A 180 -22.61 -31.98 -30.24
C ASN A 180 -21.89 -32.47 -28.97
N LYS A 181 -21.16 -33.60 -29.05
CA LYS A 181 -20.35 -34.16 -27.96
C LYS A 181 -18.89 -34.30 -28.41
N PRO A 182 -18.19 -33.18 -28.64
CA PRO A 182 -16.79 -33.20 -29.03
C PRO A 182 -15.90 -33.81 -27.96
N THR A 183 -14.83 -34.48 -28.38
CA THR A 183 -13.75 -34.91 -27.49
C THR A 183 -12.65 -33.86 -27.49
N ILE A 184 -12.21 -33.43 -26.31
CA ILE A 184 -11.15 -32.42 -26.16
C ILE A 184 -9.89 -33.08 -25.61
N TYR A 185 -8.77 -32.77 -26.24
CA TYR A 185 -7.43 -33.19 -25.84
C TYR A 185 -6.61 -31.96 -25.45
N LEU A 186 -5.96 -32.01 -24.29
CA LEU A 186 -5.17 -30.88 -23.77
C LEU A 186 -3.66 -31.07 -23.97
N ARG A 187 -3.24 -32.23 -24.49
CA ARG A 187 -1.84 -32.60 -24.72
C ARG A 187 -1.69 -33.36 -26.04
N GLY A 188 -0.49 -33.30 -26.62
CA GLY A 188 -0.16 -33.95 -27.88
C GLY A 188 -0.04 -35.48 -27.77
N ALA A 189 -0.10 -36.15 -28.92
CA ALA A 189 -0.17 -37.62 -29.02
C ALA A 189 1.14 -38.35 -28.68
N SER A 190 2.28 -37.66 -28.43
CA SER A 190 3.59 -38.32 -28.27
C SER A 190 3.69 -39.22 -27.03
N GLN A 191 2.77 -39.09 -26.08
CA GLN A 191 2.70 -39.89 -24.85
C GLN A 191 1.40 -40.71 -24.74
N GLY A 192 0.67 -40.83 -25.85
CA GLY A 192 -0.70 -41.36 -25.86
C GLY A 192 -1.73 -40.23 -25.89
N LEU A 193 -2.84 -40.48 -26.59
CA LEU A 193 -3.90 -39.51 -26.79
C LEU A 193 -5.04 -39.77 -25.80
N PHE A 194 -4.95 -39.13 -24.63
CA PHE A 194 -5.95 -39.27 -23.57
C PHE A 194 -6.93 -38.09 -23.60
N PRO A 195 -8.25 -38.35 -23.64
CA PRO A 195 -9.25 -37.29 -23.59
C PRO A 195 -9.23 -36.60 -22.23
N ALA A 196 -9.53 -35.30 -22.21
CA ALA A 196 -9.73 -34.58 -20.97
C ALA A 196 -11.09 -34.93 -20.34
N ILE A 197 -11.14 -34.89 -19.02
CA ILE A 197 -12.38 -34.95 -18.25
C ILE A 197 -12.84 -33.54 -17.88
N TYR A 198 -14.07 -33.42 -17.39
CA TYR A 198 -14.71 -32.15 -17.05
C TYR A 198 -15.02 -32.12 -15.56
N ASP A 199 -14.82 -30.97 -14.93
CA ASP A 199 -15.24 -30.69 -13.55
C ASP A 199 -16.21 -29.51 -13.58
N VAL A 200 -17.50 -29.77 -13.45
CA VAL A 200 -18.55 -28.75 -13.49
C VAL A 200 -18.99 -28.44 -12.07
N ASP A 201 -18.55 -27.30 -11.54
CA ASP A 201 -18.84 -26.84 -10.16
C ASP A 201 -18.52 -27.84 -9.03
N GLY A 202 -17.63 -28.80 -9.29
CA GLY A 202 -17.27 -29.89 -8.38
C GLY A 202 -17.76 -31.28 -8.81
N LEU A 203 -18.60 -31.36 -9.85
CA LEU A 203 -19.07 -32.62 -10.43
C LEU A 203 -18.13 -33.08 -11.54
N ILE A 204 -17.48 -34.23 -11.34
CA ILE A 204 -16.56 -34.81 -12.32
C ILE A 204 -17.33 -35.63 -13.35
N LEU A 205 -17.11 -35.32 -14.64
CA LEU A 205 -17.74 -35.95 -15.80
C LEU A 205 -16.67 -36.44 -16.79
N ASN A 206 -16.89 -37.63 -17.35
CA ASN A 206 -16.01 -38.19 -18.39
C ASN A 206 -16.48 -37.84 -19.80
N GLU A 207 -17.73 -37.41 -19.96
CA GLU A 207 -18.30 -36.96 -21.24
C GLU A 207 -18.42 -35.44 -21.28
N PHE A 208 -18.46 -34.89 -22.51
CA PHE A 208 -18.64 -33.47 -22.73
C PHE A 208 -19.99 -32.98 -22.15
N PRO A 209 -20.00 -31.91 -21.32
CA PRO A 209 -21.21 -31.40 -20.69
C PRO A 209 -21.99 -30.51 -21.67
N ASP A 210 -22.68 -31.13 -22.62
CA ASP A 210 -23.51 -30.48 -23.64
C ASP A 210 -24.71 -29.70 -23.07
N PHE A 211 -25.09 -29.98 -21.82
CA PHE A 211 -26.13 -29.27 -21.08
C PHE A 211 -25.71 -27.87 -20.58
N ILE A 212 -24.42 -27.51 -20.63
CA ILE A 212 -23.93 -26.20 -20.20
C ILE A 212 -23.78 -25.26 -21.39
N MET A 213 -24.56 -24.19 -21.39
CA MET A 213 -24.45 -23.09 -22.34
C MET A 213 -23.32 -22.12 -21.96
N VAL A 214 -22.65 -21.54 -22.96
CA VAL A 214 -21.54 -20.60 -22.78
C VAL A 214 -21.97 -19.36 -21.98
N GLU A 215 -23.22 -18.88 -22.16
CA GLU A 215 -23.70 -17.72 -21.41
C GLU A 215 -23.81 -17.97 -19.90
N ASN A 216 -23.93 -19.23 -19.47
CA ASN A 216 -24.06 -19.59 -18.06
C ASN A 216 -22.72 -19.83 -17.36
N VAL A 217 -21.60 -19.69 -18.09
CA VAL A 217 -20.26 -19.87 -17.54
C VAL A 217 -19.73 -18.58 -16.92
N GLU A 218 -19.20 -18.70 -15.71
CA GLU A 218 -18.46 -17.64 -15.02
C GLU A 218 -16.98 -17.67 -15.41
N ARG A 219 -16.36 -18.85 -15.45
CA ARG A 219 -14.99 -19.04 -15.95
C ARG A 219 -14.70 -20.50 -16.31
N ILE A 220 -13.77 -20.70 -17.23
CA ILE A 220 -13.25 -22.02 -17.63
C ILE A 220 -11.79 -22.11 -17.23
N GLY A 221 -11.44 -23.14 -16.46
CA GLY A 221 -10.08 -23.48 -16.09
C GLY A 221 -9.58 -24.70 -16.88
N ILE A 222 -8.34 -24.66 -17.34
CA ILE A 222 -7.68 -25.77 -18.03
C ILE A 222 -6.47 -26.20 -17.20
N LEU A 223 -6.54 -27.41 -16.68
CA LEU A 223 -5.50 -28.04 -15.88
C LEU A 223 -4.75 -29.04 -16.76
N SER A 224 -3.65 -28.58 -17.37
CA SER A 224 -2.82 -29.39 -18.25
C SER A 224 -1.55 -29.91 -17.57
N GLY A 225 -1.23 -29.49 -16.33
CA GLY A 225 -0.09 -30.01 -15.58
C GLY A 225 -0.41 -31.33 -14.85
N LEU A 226 0.46 -32.35 -14.97
CA LEU A 226 0.23 -33.67 -14.36
C LEU A 226 0.03 -33.60 -12.83
N GLY A 227 0.76 -32.73 -12.13
CA GLY A 227 0.62 -32.60 -10.66
C GLY A 227 -0.72 -32.02 -10.19
N LEU A 228 -1.43 -31.27 -11.05
CA LEU A 228 -2.76 -30.73 -10.73
C LEU A 228 -3.85 -31.80 -10.85
N VAL A 229 -3.68 -32.71 -11.80
CA VAL A 229 -4.71 -33.67 -12.18
C VAL A 229 -4.60 -34.99 -11.41
N THR A 230 -3.52 -35.22 -10.65
CA THR A 230 -3.36 -36.38 -9.77
C THR A 230 -4.55 -36.57 -8.81
N LYS A 231 -5.15 -35.47 -8.33
CA LYS A 231 -6.34 -35.54 -7.46
C LYS A 231 -7.55 -36.17 -8.14
N TYR A 232 -7.62 -36.11 -9.47
CA TYR A 232 -8.69 -36.71 -10.29
C TYR A 232 -8.40 -38.17 -10.67
N GLY A 233 -7.26 -38.73 -10.22
CA GLY A 233 -6.87 -40.11 -10.49
C GLY A 233 -6.56 -40.38 -11.96
N GLY A 234 -6.66 -41.66 -12.35
CA GLY A 234 -6.31 -42.12 -13.71
C GLY A 234 -7.11 -41.46 -14.83
N ASN A 235 -8.36 -41.07 -14.57
CA ASN A 235 -9.21 -40.38 -15.54
C ASN A 235 -8.70 -38.96 -15.84
N GLY A 236 -7.98 -38.33 -14.91
CA GLY A 236 -7.37 -37.01 -15.12
C GLY A 236 -6.12 -37.03 -16.00
N ASN A 237 -5.67 -38.19 -16.49
CA ASN A 237 -4.40 -38.30 -17.23
C ASN A 237 -4.38 -37.46 -18.52
N GLY A 238 -5.52 -37.29 -19.19
CA GLY A 238 -5.68 -36.41 -20.35
C GLY A 238 -5.77 -34.92 -20.04
N GLY A 239 -5.81 -34.55 -18.75
CA GLY A 239 -6.05 -33.20 -18.26
C GLY A 239 -7.50 -33.00 -17.80
N VAL A 240 -7.77 -31.86 -17.16
CA VAL A 240 -9.09 -31.52 -16.64
C VAL A 240 -9.53 -30.15 -17.13
N ILE A 241 -10.75 -30.05 -17.62
CA ILE A 241 -11.42 -28.80 -17.96
C ILE A 241 -12.42 -28.50 -16.84
N VAL A 242 -12.10 -27.52 -16.02
CA VAL A 242 -12.94 -27.06 -14.92
C VAL A 242 -13.89 -25.98 -15.45
N ILE A 243 -15.17 -26.14 -15.22
CA ILE A 243 -16.22 -25.21 -15.63
C ILE A 243 -16.88 -24.69 -14.37
N ASN A 244 -16.73 -23.39 -14.13
CA ASN A 244 -17.44 -22.71 -13.06
C ASN A 244 -18.63 -21.96 -13.65
N THR A 245 -19.84 -22.31 -13.23
CA THR A 245 -21.07 -21.64 -13.68
C THR A 245 -21.35 -20.38 -12.86
N LYS A 246 -22.14 -19.48 -13.42
CA LYS A 246 -22.62 -18.26 -12.75
C LYS A 246 -23.48 -18.58 -11.52
N GLY A 247 -24.24 -19.69 -11.56
CA GLY A 247 -25.14 -20.11 -10.49
C GLY A 247 -24.46 -20.95 -9.40
N GLY A 248 -23.47 -21.77 -9.75
CA GLY A 248 -22.81 -22.69 -8.82
C GLY A 248 -21.73 -22.05 -7.93
N ASN A 249 -21.35 -20.80 -8.21
CA ASN A 249 -20.19 -20.14 -7.59
C ASN A 249 -20.47 -18.75 -7.03
N THR A 250 -21.65 -18.54 -6.46
CA THR A 250 -21.97 -17.29 -5.77
C THR A 250 -21.48 -17.32 -4.32
N TYR A 251 -20.28 -16.82 -4.07
CA TYR A 251 -19.83 -16.55 -2.70
C TYR A 251 -20.16 -15.09 -2.35
N ARG A 252 -21.39 -14.86 -1.94
CA ARG A 252 -21.87 -13.53 -1.55
C ARG A 252 -21.77 -13.36 -0.04
N ASP A 253 -21.47 -12.14 0.40
CA ASP A 253 -21.51 -11.76 1.80
C ASP A 253 -22.97 -11.93 2.30
N PRO A 254 -23.25 -12.79 3.29
CA PRO A 254 -24.60 -12.99 3.79
C PRO A 254 -25.25 -11.71 4.33
N ARG A 255 -24.45 -10.73 4.74
CA ARG A 255 -24.92 -9.47 5.32
C ARG A 255 -25.43 -8.49 4.26
N THR A 256 -24.77 -8.45 3.10
CA THR A 256 -25.04 -7.44 2.06
C THR A 256 -25.61 -8.04 0.78
N GLY A 257 -25.49 -9.36 0.58
CA GLY A 257 -25.84 -10.04 -0.67
C GLY A 257 -24.88 -9.73 -1.84
N GLY A 258 -23.86 -8.90 -1.63
CA GLY A 258 -22.84 -8.52 -2.61
C GLY A 258 -21.55 -9.33 -2.47
N PRO A 259 -20.49 -9.00 -3.23
CA PRO A 259 -19.15 -9.54 -2.99
C PRO A 259 -18.68 -9.26 -1.56
N PHE A 260 -17.77 -10.09 -1.06
CA PHE A 260 -17.15 -9.86 0.24
C PHE A 260 -16.32 -8.58 0.19
N ASP A 261 -16.70 -7.59 1.00
CA ASP A 261 -15.84 -6.44 1.28
C ASP A 261 -14.62 -6.94 2.08
N GLN A 262 -13.43 -6.72 1.53
CA GLN A 262 -12.16 -7.12 2.12
C GLN A 262 -11.68 -6.13 3.19
N ALA A 263 -12.19 -4.89 3.19
CA ALA A 263 -11.85 -3.88 4.19
C ALA A 263 -12.63 -4.07 5.50
N LEU A 264 -13.79 -4.73 5.45
CA LEU A 264 -14.56 -5.02 6.66
C LEU A 264 -13.90 -6.13 7.48
N LEU A 265 -13.56 -5.81 8.73
CA LEU A 265 -13.16 -6.81 9.72
C LEU A 265 -14.26 -7.87 9.86
N ARG A 266 -13.86 -9.13 9.70
CA ARG A 266 -14.74 -10.28 9.88
C ARG A 266 -14.43 -10.94 11.20
N ASN A 267 -15.48 -11.40 11.87
CA ASN A 267 -15.41 -11.96 13.22
C ASN A 267 -14.93 -10.94 14.27
N ASN A 268 -15.34 -9.67 14.14
CA ASN A 268 -15.35 -8.76 15.28
C ASN A 268 -16.48 -9.19 16.23
N ILE A 269 -16.30 -10.34 16.86
CA ILE A 269 -17.22 -10.91 17.84
C ILE A 269 -16.84 -10.27 19.17
N TYR A 270 -17.76 -9.50 19.73
CA TYR A 270 -17.57 -8.94 21.06
C TYR A 270 -17.64 -10.08 22.09
N GLU A 271 -16.49 -10.47 22.64
CA GLU A 271 -16.38 -11.57 23.62
C GLU A 271 -16.53 -11.09 25.07
N GLY A 272 -17.01 -9.86 25.30
CA GLY A 272 -17.15 -9.30 26.64
C GLY A 272 -15.83 -8.93 27.33
N ASN A 273 -14.72 -8.93 26.59
CA ASN A 273 -13.38 -8.54 27.06
C ASN A 273 -13.11 -7.03 26.96
N ALA A 274 -14.12 -6.21 26.65
CA ALA A 274 -13.92 -4.75 26.71
C ALA A 274 -13.65 -4.32 28.15
N LEU A 275 -12.74 -3.36 28.28
CA LEU A 275 -12.50 -2.67 29.53
C LEU A 275 -13.83 -2.09 30.05
N SER A 276 -14.09 -2.21 31.36
CA SER A 276 -15.18 -1.47 31.97
C SER A 276 -14.97 0.04 31.73
N LYS A 277 -16.05 0.83 31.78
CA LYS A 277 -15.94 2.29 31.61
C LYS A 277 -14.91 2.89 32.59
N GLU A 278 -14.88 2.40 33.82
CA GLU A 278 -13.89 2.77 34.83
C GLU A 278 -12.47 2.35 34.42
N GLN A 279 -12.28 1.12 33.92
CA GLN A 279 -10.96 0.63 33.49
C GLN A 279 -10.44 1.39 32.27
N ALA A 280 -11.30 1.69 31.29
CA ALA A 280 -10.97 2.52 30.13
C ALA A 280 -10.61 3.95 30.56
N SER A 281 -11.32 4.51 31.55
CA SER A 281 -11.12 5.88 32.02
C SER A 281 -9.79 6.12 32.77
N LYS A 282 -9.11 5.07 33.26
CA LYS A 282 -7.87 5.20 34.03
C LYS A 282 -6.75 5.83 33.22
N ASN A 283 -6.59 5.42 31.97
CA ASN A 283 -5.53 5.89 31.06
C ASN A 283 -5.99 6.99 30.10
N VAL A 284 -7.17 7.57 30.33
CA VAL A 284 -7.65 8.69 29.50
C VAL A 284 -6.72 9.89 29.69
N PRO A 285 -6.33 10.57 28.59
CA PRO A 285 -5.51 11.78 28.65
C PRO A 285 -6.10 12.87 29.55
N THR A 286 -5.24 13.65 30.20
CA THR A 286 -5.65 14.68 31.16
C THR A 286 -6.59 15.71 30.53
N TYR A 287 -6.31 16.14 29.29
CA TYR A 287 -7.15 17.08 28.56
C TYR A 287 -8.58 16.57 28.36
N LEU A 288 -8.73 15.26 28.12
CA LEU A 288 -10.04 14.66 27.88
C LEU A 288 -10.80 14.49 29.20
N LYS A 289 -10.10 14.19 30.30
CA LYS A 289 -10.69 14.19 31.66
C LYS A 289 -11.27 15.56 32.01
N GLU A 290 -10.53 16.63 31.73
CA GLU A 290 -10.98 18.01 31.94
C GLU A 290 -12.22 18.32 31.08
N LEU A 291 -12.23 17.94 29.80
CA LEU A 291 -13.39 18.10 28.93
C LEU A 291 -14.61 17.34 29.44
N TYR A 292 -14.47 16.10 29.90
CA TYR A 292 -15.59 15.34 30.46
C TYR A 292 -16.10 15.90 31.80
N ALA A 293 -15.27 16.63 32.55
CA ALA A 293 -15.66 17.28 33.80
C ALA A 293 -16.50 18.57 33.63
N THR A 294 -16.52 19.16 32.43
CA THR A 294 -17.35 20.34 32.14
C THR A 294 -18.85 20.02 32.22
N ASN A 295 -19.63 20.99 32.69
CA ASN A 295 -21.06 20.85 32.97
C ASN A 295 -21.94 21.41 31.86
N SER A 296 -21.39 22.21 30.96
CA SER A 296 -22.11 22.78 29.82
C SER A 296 -21.29 22.72 28.53
N GLU A 297 -21.98 22.65 27.40
CA GLU A 297 -21.35 22.64 26.08
C GLU A 297 -20.51 23.90 25.85
N ARG A 298 -21.01 25.06 26.28
CA ARG A 298 -20.30 26.33 26.15
C ARG A 298 -18.97 26.32 26.90
N GLU A 299 -18.97 25.84 28.14
CA GLU A 299 -17.77 25.67 28.95
C GLU A 299 -16.78 24.69 28.30
N ALA A 300 -17.27 23.61 27.69
CA ALA A 300 -16.45 22.66 26.95
C ALA A 300 -15.81 23.29 25.71
N VAL A 301 -16.55 24.14 24.97
CA VAL A 301 -16.02 24.87 23.81
C VAL A 301 -14.94 25.87 24.23
N ASP A 302 -15.15 26.58 25.34
CA ASP A 302 -14.17 27.54 25.85
C ASP A 302 -12.90 26.81 26.32
N LEU A 303 -13.04 25.67 27.00
CA LEU A 303 -11.91 24.81 27.39
C LEU A 303 -11.17 24.23 26.17
N TYR A 304 -11.89 23.79 25.13
CA TYR A 304 -11.28 23.35 23.88
C TYR A 304 -10.42 24.44 23.25
N LYS A 305 -10.92 25.69 23.18
CA LYS A 305 -10.16 26.82 22.63
C LYS A 305 -8.89 27.12 23.41
N GLU A 306 -8.91 26.92 24.73
CA GLU A 306 -7.71 27.04 25.56
C GLU A 306 -6.73 25.89 25.30
N GLN A 307 -7.22 24.65 25.33
CA GLN A 307 -6.40 23.44 25.20
C GLN A 307 -5.83 23.25 23.79
N SER A 308 -6.55 23.65 22.74
CA SER A 308 -6.14 23.44 21.34
C SER A 308 -4.77 24.07 21.04
N SER A 309 -4.48 25.23 21.63
CA SER A 309 -3.17 25.88 21.54
C SER A 309 -2.03 25.01 22.09
N ARG A 310 -2.27 24.28 23.20
CA ARG A 310 -1.28 23.41 23.86
C ARG A 310 -1.08 22.09 23.13
N TYR A 311 -2.09 21.63 22.39
CA TYR A 311 -2.10 20.34 21.69
C TYR A 311 -2.13 20.49 20.16
N THR A 312 -1.67 21.64 19.63
CA THR A 312 -1.71 22.00 18.20
C THR A 312 -1.13 20.92 17.27
N SER A 313 -0.11 20.17 17.71
CA SER A 313 0.53 19.13 16.89
C SER A 313 0.00 17.72 17.15
N SER A 314 -0.96 17.55 18.06
CA SER A 314 -1.45 16.24 18.47
C SER A 314 -2.69 15.83 17.68
N MET A 315 -2.50 14.98 16.67
CA MET A 315 -3.61 14.36 15.93
C MET A 315 -4.61 13.66 16.87
N TYR A 316 -4.11 12.95 17.88
CA TYR A 316 -4.93 12.22 18.85
C TYR A 316 -5.85 13.15 19.65
N TYR A 317 -5.36 14.34 20.02
CA TYR A 317 -6.16 15.32 20.74
C TYR A 317 -7.39 15.74 19.92
N PHE A 318 -7.20 16.10 18.64
CA PHE A 318 -8.31 16.56 17.80
C PHE A 318 -9.33 15.45 17.50
N LEU A 319 -8.87 14.19 17.36
CA LEU A 319 -9.77 13.04 17.25
C LEU A 319 -10.58 12.79 18.52
N ASP A 320 -9.95 12.89 19.69
CA ASP A 320 -10.62 12.72 20.98
C ASP A 320 -11.64 13.83 21.23
N VAL A 321 -11.30 15.08 20.90
CA VAL A 321 -12.21 16.23 21.00
C VAL A 321 -13.38 16.12 20.02
N PHE A 322 -13.12 15.70 18.78
CA PHE A 322 -14.15 15.38 17.79
C PHE A 322 -15.14 14.36 18.38
N GLY A 323 -14.62 13.22 18.85
CA GLY A 323 -15.44 12.16 19.44
C GLY A 323 -16.21 12.64 20.66
N TYR A 324 -15.60 13.49 21.49
CA TYR A 324 -16.24 14.10 22.66
C TYR A 324 -17.44 14.97 22.30
N PHE A 325 -17.31 15.93 21.37
CA PHE A 325 -18.43 16.81 20.99
C PHE A 325 -19.52 16.08 20.23
N ALA A 326 -19.15 15.13 19.36
CA ALA A 326 -20.10 14.28 18.65
C ALA A 326 -20.88 13.38 19.62
N ALA A 327 -20.22 12.75 20.60
CA ALA A 327 -20.86 11.76 21.47
C ALA A 327 -21.56 12.36 22.69
N LYS A 328 -20.93 13.31 23.41
CA LYS A 328 -21.48 13.88 24.66
C LYS A 328 -22.55 14.93 24.38
N TRP A 329 -22.32 15.79 23.39
CA TRP A 329 -23.16 16.96 23.10
C TRP A 329 -24.01 16.80 21.84
N ASN A 330 -23.81 15.74 21.04
CA ASN A 330 -24.46 15.54 19.74
C ASN A 330 -24.26 16.72 18.77
N ASN A 331 -23.17 17.47 18.94
CA ASN A 331 -22.82 18.62 18.09
C ASN A 331 -21.86 18.19 16.99
N ILE A 332 -22.44 17.53 15.98
CA ILE A 332 -21.70 16.99 14.84
C ILE A 332 -21.08 18.12 14.01
N SER A 333 -21.78 19.24 13.85
CA SER A 333 -21.29 20.39 13.07
C SER A 333 -20.00 20.97 13.64
N LEU A 334 -19.92 21.14 14.96
CA LEU A 334 -18.69 21.61 15.60
C LEU A 334 -17.60 20.53 15.54
N ALA A 335 -17.95 19.27 15.76
CA ALA A 335 -16.98 18.18 15.69
C ALA A 335 -16.31 18.13 14.31
N ASP A 336 -17.11 18.11 13.23
CA ASP A 336 -16.60 18.12 11.85
C ASP A 336 -15.70 19.35 11.61
N GLN A 337 -16.12 20.54 12.06
CA GLN A 337 -15.32 21.75 11.93
C GLN A 337 -13.95 21.62 12.61
N ILE A 338 -13.86 20.99 13.79
CA ILE A 338 -12.59 20.76 14.49
C ILE A 338 -11.64 19.92 13.63
N ILE A 339 -12.14 18.92 12.91
CA ILE A 339 -11.33 18.09 12.01
C ILE A 339 -10.95 18.86 10.74
N GLU A 340 -11.88 19.63 10.18
CA GLU A 340 -11.62 20.46 8.99
C GLU A 340 -10.54 21.51 9.25
N ASP A 341 -10.64 22.24 10.37
CA ASP A 341 -9.69 23.29 10.77
C ASP A 341 -8.28 22.72 11.01
N HIS A 342 -8.18 21.43 11.36
CA HIS A 342 -6.93 20.75 11.68
C HIS A 342 -6.57 19.65 10.67
N TRP A 343 -7.17 19.67 9.48
CA TRP A 343 -7.01 18.63 8.47
C TRP A 343 -5.55 18.41 8.06
N TYR A 344 -4.72 19.45 8.19
CA TYR A 344 -3.29 19.39 7.92
C TYR A 344 -2.52 18.37 8.78
N LEU A 345 -3.07 17.96 9.93
CA LEU A 345 -2.48 16.93 10.81
C LEU A 345 -2.74 15.49 10.36
N PHE A 346 -3.66 15.28 9.39
CA PHE A 346 -4.15 13.96 8.99
C PHE A 346 -3.67 13.52 7.59
N LYS A 347 -2.71 14.26 7.02
CA LYS A 347 -2.18 14.04 5.68
C LYS A 347 -0.93 13.17 5.66
#